data_AF-A0A8T4SA86-F1
#
_entry.id   AF-A0A8T4SA86-F1
#
_cell.length_a   1.000
_cell.length_b   1.000
_cell.length_c   1.000
_cell.angle_alpha   90.00
_cell.angle_beta   90.00
_cell.angle_gamma   90.00
#
_symmetry.space_group_name_H-M   'P 1'
#
loop_
_entity.id
_entity.type
_entity.pdbx_description
1 polymer ?
#
loop_
_entity_poly.entity_id
_entity_poly.type
_entity_poly.pdbx_seq_one_letter_code
_entity_poly.pdbx_strand_id
1 'polypeptide(L)'
;MPIEYIKGKVHRHGKKFSIFAVIGAFKGALTVFLSWLMIDFLKLQTFTASIIIVATMFFIAYFIYVITGIIKQEFIKYLSATIVFDITIVFGIWLLVDILRFSGAISSAIVIGFLFVVRYAFFGKIGLLKFK
;
A
#
# COMPACT_ATOMS: atom_id res chain seq x y z
N MET A 1 -23.05 12.12 30.38
CA MET A 1 -22.56 12.77 29.15
C MET A 1 -21.21 12.25 28.56
N PRO A 2 -20.68 11.04 28.86
CA PRO A 2 -19.46 10.55 28.18
C PRO A 2 -19.70 9.73 26.89
N ILE A 3 -20.93 9.21 26.68
CA ILE A 3 -21.20 8.23 25.61
C ILE A 3 -21.30 8.89 24.22
N GLU A 4 -21.86 10.10 24.12
CA GLU A 4 -21.95 10.84 22.85
C GLU A 4 -20.58 11.33 22.37
N TYR A 5 -19.69 11.68 23.31
CA TYR A 5 -18.32 12.11 22.98
C TYR A 5 -17.48 10.98 22.39
N ILE A 6 -17.70 9.74 22.86
CA ILE A 6 -17.03 8.54 22.33
C ILE A 6 -17.59 8.17 20.95
N LYS A 7 -18.92 8.22 20.76
CA LYS A 7 -19.56 7.92 19.46
C LYS A 7 -19.10 8.87 18.34
N GLY A 8 -18.98 10.18 18.62
CA GLY A 8 -18.52 11.16 17.62
C GLY A 8 -17.07 10.96 17.16
N LYS A 9 -16.19 10.50 18.06
CA LYS A 9 -14.78 10.19 17.75
C LYS A 9 -14.65 8.92 16.89
N VAL A 10 -15.39 7.86 17.24
CA VAL A 10 -15.38 6.59 16.50
C VAL A 10 -15.90 6.76 15.07
N HIS A 11 -16.96 7.55 14.85
CA HIS A 11 -17.51 7.80 13.51
C HIS A 11 -16.54 8.56 12.58
N ARG A 12 -15.78 9.53 13.12
CA ARG A 12 -14.77 10.27 12.34
C ARG A 12 -13.52 9.44 12.05
N HIS A 13 -13.12 8.55 12.97
CA HIS A 13 -12.04 7.60 12.73
C HIS A 13 -12.40 6.56 11.67
N GLY A 14 -13.64 6.07 11.68
CA GLY A 14 -14.15 5.13 10.67
C GLY A 14 -14.08 5.72 9.26
N LYS A 15 -14.54 6.95 9.04
CA LYS A 15 -14.56 7.56 7.69
C LYS A 15 -13.14 7.76 7.11
N LYS A 16 -12.16 8.20 7.90
CA LYS A 16 -10.76 8.35 7.44
C LYS A 16 -10.11 6.98 7.18
N PHE A 17 -10.40 5.98 8.02
CA PHE A 17 -9.96 4.61 7.79
C PHE A 17 -10.56 4.02 6.52
N SER A 18 -11.87 4.21 6.28
CA SER A 18 -12.54 3.75 5.06
C SER A 18 -11.92 4.36 3.81
N ILE A 19 -11.61 5.66 3.80
CA ILE A 19 -10.95 6.28 2.65
C ILE A 19 -9.53 5.73 2.45
N PHE A 20 -8.75 5.56 3.54
CA PHE A 20 -7.44 4.92 3.48
C PHE A 20 -7.51 3.49 2.94
N ALA A 21 -8.50 2.72 3.40
CA ALA A 21 -8.74 1.34 2.96
C ALA A 21 -9.16 1.28 1.49
N VAL A 22 -10.03 2.18 1.02
CA VAL A 22 -10.44 2.25 -0.39
C VAL A 22 -9.27 2.61 -1.28
N ILE A 23 -8.45 3.61 -0.90
CA ILE A 23 -7.24 3.98 -1.65
C ILE A 23 -6.26 2.82 -1.68
N GLY A 24 -6.05 2.16 -0.53
CA GLY A 24 -5.19 0.99 -0.40
C GLY A 24 -5.65 -0.19 -1.26
N ALA A 25 -6.96 -0.48 -1.25
CA ALA A 25 -7.56 -1.54 -2.05
C ALA A 25 -7.46 -1.25 -3.55
N PHE A 26 -7.77 -0.01 -3.97
CA PHE A 26 -7.63 0.41 -5.36
C PHE A 26 -6.17 0.31 -5.83
N LYS A 27 -5.24 0.82 -5.01
CA LYS A 27 -3.79 0.70 -5.28
C LYS A 27 -3.37 -0.76 -5.38
N GLY A 28 -3.81 -1.61 -4.45
CA GLY A 28 -3.51 -3.03 -4.43
C GLY A 28 -4.01 -3.75 -5.68
N ALA A 29 -5.28 -3.54 -6.05
CA ALA A 29 -5.88 -4.12 -7.24
C ALA A 29 -5.14 -3.69 -8.52
N LEU A 30 -4.82 -2.39 -8.65
CA LEU A 30 -4.08 -1.87 -9.79
C LEU A 30 -2.66 -2.45 -9.85
N THR A 31 -2.01 -2.65 -8.70
CA THR A 31 -0.68 -3.26 -8.61
C THR A 31 -0.72 -4.72 -9.06
N VAL A 32 -1.69 -5.51 -8.59
CA VAL A 32 -1.88 -6.91 -9.03
C VAL A 32 -2.13 -6.98 -10.53
N PHE A 33 -3.00 -6.11 -11.05
CA PHE A 33 -3.28 -6.04 -12.49
C PHE A 33 -2.03 -5.71 -13.31
N LEU A 34 -1.23 -4.72 -12.89
CA LEU A 34 0.01 -4.39 -13.58
C LEU A 34 1.05 -5.51 -13.47
N SER A 35 1.15 -6.20 -12.33
CA SER A 35 2.04 -7.37 -12.19
C SER A 35 1.65 -8.47 -13.16
N TRP A 36 0.37 -8.78 -13.26
CA TRP A 36 -0.13 -9.74 -14.24
C TRP A 36 0.21 -9.31 -15.68
N LEU A 37 -0.06 -8.05 -16.02
CA LEU A 37 0.22 -7.54 -17.37
C LEU A 37 1.72 -7.56 -17.71
N MET A 38 2.58 -7.10 -16.80
CA MET A 38 4.01 -6.95 -17.07
C MET A 38 4.77 -8.28 -16.97
N ILE A 39 4.48 -9.10 -15.96
CA ILE A 39 5.20 -10.36 -15.71
C ILE A 39 4.57 -11.50 -16.50
N ASP A 40 3.25 -11.69 -16.38
CA ASP A 40 2.60 -12.87 -16.95
C ASP A 40 2.34 -12.71 -18.46
N PHE A 41 1.89 -11.53 -18.91
CA PHE A 41 1.55 -11.27 -20.31
C PHE A 41 2.74 -10.78 -21.15
N LEU A 42 3.43 -9.72 -20.71
CA LEU A 42 4.59 -9.15 -21.43
C LEU A 42 5.91 -9.91 -21.19
N LYS A 43 5.92 -10.88 -20.26
CA LYS A 43 7.11 -11.69 -19.92
C LYS A 43 8.34 -10.86 -19.54
N LEU A 44 8.13 -9.68 -18.95
CA LEU A 44 9.22 -8.87 -18.44
C LEU A 44 9.88 -9.56 -17.23
N GLN A 45 11.18 -9.34 -17.06
CA GLN A 45 11.90 -9.81 -15.90
C GLN A 45 11.23 -9.31 -14.61
N THR A 46 10.93 -10.23 -13.70
CA THR A 46 10.16 -9.98 -12.46
C THR A 46 10.67 -8.78 -11.68
N PHE A 47 11.99 -8.67 -11.54
CA PHE A 47 12.65 -7.60 -10.80
C PHE A 47 12.39 -6.23 -11.45
N THR A 48 12.63 -6.11 -12.76
CA THR A 48 12.43 -4.88 -13.54
C THR A 48 10.96 -4.46 -13.54
N ALA A 49 10.05 -5.41 -13.77
CA ALA A 49 8.61 -5.16 -13.74
C ALA A 49 8.17 -4.66 -12.34
N SER A 50 8.62 -5.32 -11.28
CA SER A 50 8.27 -4.94 -9.91
C SER A 50 8.77 -3.55 -9.54
N ILE A 51 9.99 -3.18 -9.93
CA ILE A 51 10.52 -1.83 -9.70
C ILE A 51 9.67 -0.77 -10.41
N ILE A 52 9.35 -0.98 -11.69
CA ILE A 52 8.54 -0.03 -12.47
C ILE A 52 7.17 0.14 -11.80
N ILE A 53 6.49 -0.95 -11.48
CA ILE A 53 5.16 -0.93 -10.86
C ILE A 53 5.20 -0.18 -9.54
N VAL A 54 6.16 -0.50 -8.68
CA VAL A 54 6.28 0.10 -7.35
C VAL A 54 6.60 1.59 -7.44
N ALA A 55 7.51 1.99 -8.34
CA ALA A 55 7.83 3.39 -8.60
C ALA A 55 6.60 4.17 -9.10
N THR A 56 5.88 3.65 -10.10
CA THR A 56 4.65 4.27 -10.59
C THR A 56 3.59 4.40 -9.49
N MET A 57 3.42 3.36 -8.68
CA MET A 57 2.47 3.32 -7.57
C MET A 57 2.85 4.26 -6.43
N PHE A 58 4.14 4.50 -6.21
CA PHE A 58 4.61 5.45 -5.23
C PHE A 58 4.08 6.86 -5.53
N PHE A 59 4.26 7.32 -6.78
CA PHE A 59 3.81 8.64 -7.20
C PHE A 59 2.28 8.76 -7.13
N ILE A 60 1.54 7.79 -7.68
CA ILE A 60 0.07 7.77 -7.65
C ILE A 60 -0.43 7.86 -6.20
N ALA A 61 0.09 7.01 -5.31
CA ALA A 61 -0.32 7.00 -3.92
C ALA A 61 0.02 8.32 -3.21
N TYR A 62 1.21 8.88 -3.45
CA TYR A 62 1.62 10.14 -2.87
C TYR A 62 0.67 11.29 -3.26
N PHE A 63 0.36 11.45 -4.55
CA PHE A 63 -0.57 12.48 -5.01
C PHE A 63 -1.97 12.31 -4.41
N ILE A 64 -2.49 11.08 -4.39
CA ILE A 64 -3.80 10.81 -3.78
C ILE A 64 -3.80 11.16 -2.29
N TYR A 65 -2.76 10.81 -1.53
CA TYR A 65 -2.71 11.11 -0.11
C TYR A 65 -2.56 12.60 0.20
N VAL A 66 -1.83 13.34 -0.63
CA VAL A 66 -1.72 14.80 -0.51
C VAL A 66 -3.06 15.45 -0.80
N ILE A 67 -3.73 15.09 -1.89
CA ILE A 67 -5.03 15.66 -2.28
C ILE A 67 -6.12 15.34 -1.23
N THR A 68 -6.13 14.12 -0.70
CA THR A 68 -7.13 13.69 0.28
C THR A 68 -6.85 14.17 1.71
N GLY A 69 -5.68 14.75 1.98
CA GLY A 69 -5.31 15.31 3.29
C GLY A 69 -5.25 14.29 4.44
N ILE A 70 -5.15 12.99 4.11
CA ILE A 70 -5.20 11.87 5.07
C ILE A 70 -3.92 11.77 5.89
N ILE A 71 -2.78 12.06 5.25
CA ILE A 71 -1.46 11.95 5.86
C ILE A 71 -1.01 13.34 6.32
N LYS A 72 -0.32 13.43 7.47
CA LYS A 72 0.41 14.65 7.84
C LYS A 72 1.46 14.94 6.76
N GLN A 73 1.79 16.22 6.52
CA GLN A 73 2.82 16.62 5.55
C GLN A 73 4.26 16.27 6.00
N GLU A 74 4.46 15.14 6.68
CA GLU A 74 5.76 14.61 7.07
C GLU A 74 6.30 13.73 5.93
N PHE A 75 6.63 14.36 4.80
CA PHE A 75 7.06 13.69 3.57
C PHE A 75 8.17 12.68 3.81
N ILE A 76 9.20 13.05 4.58
CA ILE A 76 10.37 12.20 4.82
C ILE A 76 9.99 10.91 5.55
N LYS A 77 9.11 10.98 6.57
CA LYS A 77 8.66 9.77 7.28
C LYS A 77 7.81 8.87 6.38
N TYR A 78 6.97 9.47 5.54
CA TYR A 78 6.18 8.72 4.57
C TYR A 78 7.07 8.03 3.53
N LEU A 79 8.04 8.78 2.98
CA LEU A 79 8.98 8.28 1.98
C LEU A 79 9.81 7.12 2.55
N SER A 80 10.44 7.29 3.71
CA SER A 80 11.30 6.26 4.30
C SER A 80 10.52 4.99 4.63
N ALA A 81 9.34 5.12 5.25
CA ALA A 81 8.50 3.97 5.55
C ALA A 81 8.03 3.29 4.26
N THR A 82 7.64 4.07 3.25
CA THR A 82 7.16 3.52 1.97
C THR A 82 8.28 2.77 1.24
N ILE A 83 9.50 3.30 1.19
CA ILE A 83 10.65 2.62 0.58
C ILE A 83 10.89 1.25 1.22
N VAL A 84 10.84 1.16 2.55
CA VAL A 84 11.03 -0.13 3.26
C VAL A 84 9.95 -1.14 2.86
N PHE A 85 8.68 -0.73 2.84
CA PHE A 85 7.59 -1.59 2.40
C PHE A 85 7.73 -1.99 0.93
N ASP A 86 8.11 -1.04 0.08
CA ASP A 86 8.23 -1.22 -1.35
C ASP A 86 9.38 -2.19 -1.71
N ILE A 87 10.53 -2.07 -1.05
CA ILE A 87 11.62 -3.06 -1.14
C ILE A 87 11.13 -4.45 -0.72
N THR A 88 10.38 -4.52 0.39
CA THR A 88 9.82 -5.80 0.89
C THR A 88 8.82 -6.39 -0.10
N ILE A 89 8.02 -5.57 -0.79
CA ILE A 89 7.11 -6.00 -1.85
C ILE A 89 7.90 -6.58 -3.03
N VAL A 90 8.89 -5.86 -3.55
CA VAL A 90 9.71 -6.30 -4.69
C VAL A 90 10.39 -7.63 -4.35
N PHE A 91 11.00 -7.71 -3.17
CA PHE A 91 11.67 -8.94 -2.73
C PHE A 91 10.69 -10.11 -2.56
N GLY A 92 9.52 -9.88 -1.96
CA GLY A 92 8.50 -10.90 -1.76
C GLY A 92 7.92 -11.43 -3.08
N ILE A 93 7.64 -10.54 -4.04
CA ILE A 93 7.15 -10.93 -5.37
C ILE A 93 8.23 -11.72 -6.11
N TRP A 94 9.46 -11.23 -6.11
CA TRP A 94 10.59 -11.94 -6.73
C TRP A 94 10.76 -13.35 -6.16
N LEU A 95 10.72 -13.51 -4.84
CA LEU A 95 10.84 -14.81 -4.20
C LEU A 95 9.69 -15.76 -4.58
N LEU A 96 8.45 -15.28 -4.64
CA LEU A 96 7.31 -16.12 -4.99
C LEU A 96 7.27 -16.51 -6.48
N VAL A 97 7.68 -15.60 -7.37
CA VAL A 97 7.65 -15.84 -8.82
C VAL A 97 8.87 -16.64 -9.27
N ASP A 98 10.08 -16.22 -8.92
CA ASP A 98 11.30 -16.79 -9.49
C ASP A 98 11.71 -18.09 -8.78
N ILE A 99 11.50 -18.19 -7.46
CA ILE A 99 11.87 -19.36 -6.66
C ILE A 99 10.70 -20.35 -6.56
N LEU A 100 9.52 -19.87 -6.15
CA LEU A 100 8.34 -20.74 -5.94
C LEU A 100 7.48 -20.93 -7.19
N ARG A 101 7.82 -20.27 -8.31
CA ARG A 101 7.16 -20.43 -9.63
C ARG A 101 5.66 -20.13 -9.62
N PHE A 102 5.19 -19.26 -8.72
CA PHE A 102 3.83 -18.75 -8.75
C PHE A 102 3.67 -17.68 -9.85
N SER A 103 2.43 -17.47 -10.31
CA SER A 103 2.14 -16.38 -11.25
C SER A 103 2.37 -15.02 -10.60
N GLY A 104 2.68 -14.02 -11.43
CA GLY A 104 2.85 -12.64 -10.96
C GLY A 104 1.61 -12.11 -10.25
N ALA A 105 0.43 -12.43 -10.78
CA ALA A 105 -0.85 -12.07 -10.16
C ALA A 105 -1.02 -12.60 -8.73
N ILE A 106 -0.82 -13.92 -8.53
CA ILE A 106 -1.01 -14.57 -7.23
C ILE A 106 0.03 -14.06 -6.23
N SER A 107 1.29 -13.97 -6.67
CA SER A 107 2.41 -13.50 -5.85
C SER A 107 2.17 -12.07 -5.35
N SER A 108 1.79 -11.17 -6.25
CA SER A 108 1.47 -9.79 -5.89
C SER A 108 0.28 -9.70 -4.94
N ALA A 109 -0.78 -10.48 -5.17
CA ALA A 109 -1.96 -10.46 -4.31
C ALA A 109 -1.62 -10.89 -2.87
N ILE A 110 -0.83 -11.96 -2.70
CA ILE A 110 -0.41 -12.47 -1.39
C ILE A 110 0.47 -11.43 -0.66
N VAL A 111 1.53 -10.95 -1.33
CA VAL A 111 2.52 -10.04 -0.73
C VAL A 111 1.89 -8.70 -0.36
N ILE A 112 1.11 -8.13 -1.28
CA ILE A 112 0.45 -6.83 -1.06
C ILE A 112 -0.62 -6.97 0.00
N GLY A 113 -1.44 -8.04 -0.02
CA GLY A 113 -2.47 -8.26 0.98
C GLY A 113 -1.89 -8.36 2.39
N PHE A 114 -0.82 -9.14 2.55
CA PHE A 114 -0.12 -9.27 3.82
C PHE A 114 0.51 -7.94 4.27
N LEU A 115 1.29 -7.29 3.40
CA LEU A 115 1.98 -6.05 3.73
C LEU A 115 1.04 -4.86 3.92
N PHE A 116 -0.16 -4.89 3.35
CA PHE A 116 -1.16 -3.86 3.57
C PHE A 116 -1.57 -3.80 5.05
N VAL A 117 -1.82 -4.96 5.68
CA VAL A 117 -2.17 -5.05 7.10
C VAL A 117 -1.01 -4.57 7.97
N VAL A 118 0.21 -5.02 7.66
CA VAL A 118 1.43 -4.62 8.39
C VAL A 118 1.67 -3.12 8.26
N ARG A 119 1.51 -2.56 7.06
CA ARG A 119 1.68 -1.13 6.77
C ARG A 119 0.69 -0.27 7.55
N TYR A 120 -0.57 -0.69 7.62
CA TYR A 120 -1.57 0.00 8.42
C TYR A 120 -1.18 0.07 9.91
N ALA A 121 -0.78 -1.07 10.48
CA ALA A 121 -0.33 -1.13 11.87
C ALA A 121 0.92 -0.27 12.12
N PHE A 122 1.87 -0.29 11.19
CA PHE A 122 3.10 0.51 11.27
C PHE A 122 2.82 2.02 11.19
N PHE A 123 1.98 2.45 10.25
CA PHE A 123 1.58 3.86 10.09
C PHE A 123 0.82 4.39 11.31
N GLY A 124 0.07 3.53 11.99
CA GLY A 124 -0.53 3.81 13.30
C GLY A 124 0.53 4.06 14.39
N LYS A 125 1.54 3.19 14.50
CA LYS A 125 2.59 3.31 15.53
C LYS A 125 3.49 4.54 15.35
N ILE A 126 3.84 4.89 14.11
CA ILE A 126 4.75 6.03 13.82
C ILE A 126 4.03 7.39 13.78
N GLY A 127 2.73 7.43 14.05
CA GLY A 127 1.94 8.67 14.15
C GLY A 127 1.73 9.40 12.81
N LEU A 128 1.91 8.70 11.68
CA LEU A 128 1.71 9.24 10.33
C LEU A 128 0.22 9.38 9.98
N LEU A 129 -0.63 8.58 10.62
CA LEU A 129 -2.08 8.70 10.51
C LEU A 129 -2.58 9.93 11.29
N LYS A 130 -3.27 10.85 10.59
CA LYS A 130 -3.78 12.10 11.15
C LYS A 130 -5.05 11.84 11.97
N PHE A 131 -4.87 11.43 13.24
CA PHE A 131 -5.95 11.18 14.22
C PHE A 131 -6.49 12.43 14.95
N LYS A 132 -6.14 13.66 14.51
CA LYS A 132 -6.80 14.88 14.99
C LYS A 132 -8.21 15.01 14.40
#